data_AF-A0A765D5G2-F1
#
_entry.id   AF-A0A765D5G2-F1
#
_cell.length_a   1.000
_cell.length_b   1.000
_cell.length_c   1.000
_cell.angle_alpha   90.00
_cell.angle_beta   90.00
_cell.angle_gamma   90.00
#
_symmetry.space_group_name_H-M   'P 1'
#
loop_
_entity.id
_entity.type
_entity.pdbx_description
1 polymer ?
#
loop_
_entity_poly.entity_id
_entity_poly.type
_entity_poly.pdbx_seq_one_letter_code
_entity_poly.pdbx_strand_id
1 'polypeptide(L)'
;MLTIRVTDEEHARLLERCEGKRLAEWMRRVCLGEPVARTGKLPTLSPPLLRYLAAIGNNLNQTARKVNSGQWSSIDRVHVVAALMAIEGELRQLRQAVREQGVRDDS
;
A
#
# COMPACT_ATOMS: atom_id res chain seq x y z
N MET A 1 5.54 31.12 -16.05
CA MET A 1 5.70 31.54 -14.65
C MET A 1 4.57 32.50 -14.33
N LEU A 2 3.71 32.18 -13.35
CA LEU A 2 2.60 33.04 -12.92
C LEU A 2 3.04 33.76 -11.64
N THR A 3 2.96 35.09 -11.62
CA THR A 3 3.26 35.91 -10.44
C THR A 3 1.99 36.63 -10.03
N ILE A 4 1.55 36.40 -8.79
CA ILE A 4 0.35 37.03 -8.21
C ILE A 4 0.81 38.02 -7.15
N ARG A 5 0.32 39.27 -7.22
CA ARG A 5 0.51 40.24 -6.14
C ARG A 5 -0.59 40.04 -5.11
N VAL A 6 -0.18 39.95 -3.86
CA VAL A 6 -1.07 39.80 -2.70
C VAL A 6 -0.62 40.78 -1.63
N THR A 7 -1.55 41.20 -0.78
CA THR A 7 -1.22 41.91 0.44
C THR A 7 -0.64 40.95 1.49
N ASP A 8 0.02 41.47 2.51
CA ASP A 8 0.57 40.65 3.59
C ASP A 8 -0.52 39.84 4.33
N GLU A 9 -1.71 40.42 4.47
CA GLU A 9 -2.86 39.77 5.08
C GLU A 9 -3.40 38.61 4.22
N GLU A 10 -3.49 38.82 2.91
CA GLU A 10 -3.88 37.77 1.96
C GLU A 10 -2.87 36.63 1.94
N HIS A 11 -1.57 36.96 1.97
CA HIS A 11 -0.51 35.97 2.04
C HIS A 11 -0.59 35.13 3.33
N ALA A 12 -0.84 35.76 4.48
CA ALA A 12 -1.03 35.07 5.75
C ALA A 12 -2.22 34.10 5.71
N ARG A 13 -3.36 34.55 5.17
CA ARG A 13 -4.57 33.71 5.01
C ARG A 13 -4.36 32.54 4.05
N LEU A 14 -3.55 32.74 3.01
CA LEU A 14 -3.18 31.68 2.07
C LEU A 14 -2.29 30.62 2.72
N LEU A 15 -1.33 31.04 3.56
CA LEU A 15 -0.47 30.12 4.30
C LEU A 15 -1.26 29.31 5.33
N GLU A 16 -2.18 29.93 6.06
CA GLU A 16 -3.03 29.25 7.04
C GLU A 16 -3.88 28.14 6.40
N ARG A 17 -4.46 28.42 5.21
CA ARG A 17 -5.27 27.46 4.44
C ARG A 17 -4.46 26.36 3.76
N CYS A 18 -3.14 26.51 3.67
CA CYS A 18 -2.28 25.58 2.94
C CYS A 18 -2.04 24.27 3.72
N GLU A 19 -2.40 24.21 5.01
CA GLU A 19 -2.27 23.03 5.89
C GLU A 19 -0.88 22.35 5.79
N GLY A 20 0.19 23.16 5.73
CA GLY A 20 1.58 22.68 5.68
C GLY A 20 2.07 22.16 4.32
N LYS A 21 1.27 22.24 3.25
CA LYS A 21 1.72 21.93 1.88
C LYS A 21 2.50 23.10 1.28
N ARG A 22 3.19 22.89 0.15
CA ARG A 22 3.82 24.00 -0.59
C ARG A 22 2.71 24.88 -1.20
N LEU A 23 2.74 26.19 -0.93
CA LEU A 23 1.68 27.13 -1.35
C LEU A 23 1.38 27.06 -2.85
N ALA A 24 2.40 26.96 -3.70
CA ALA A 24 2.23 26.86 -5.15
C ALA A 24 1.48 25.59 -5.60
N GLU A 25 1.77 24.45 -4.96
CA GLU A 25 1.09 23.17 -5.26
C GLU A 25 -0.36 23.21 -4.75
N TRP A 26 -0.58 23.78 -3.57
CA TRP A 26 -1.93 23.99 -3.03
C TRP A 26 -2.76 24.92 -3.92
N MET A 27 -2.19 26.05 -4.35
CA MET A 27 -2.86 27.01 -5.25
C MET A 27 -3.22 26.37 -6.58
N ARG A 28 -2.30 25.62 -7.20
CA ARG A 28 -2.57 24.90 -8.44
C ARG A 28 -3.74 23.93 -8.26
N ARG A 29 -3.74 23.15 -7.19
CA ARG A 29 -4.80 22.19 -6.89
C ARG A 29 -6.16 22.89 -6.74
N VAL A 30 -6.20 23.99 -5.99
CA VAL A 30 -7.43 24.76 -5.75
C VAL A 30 -7.94 25.42 -7.03
N CYS A 31 -7.06 26.11 -7.78
CA CYS A 31 -7.45 26.84 -8.98
C CYS A 31 -7.84 25.93 -10.15
N LEU A 32 -7.29 24.72 -10.23
CA LEU A 32 -7.60 23.75 -11.29
C LEU A 32 -8.68 22.74 -10.89
N GLY A 33 -9.20 22.81 -9.66
CA GLY A 33 -10.20 21.87 -9.17
C GLY A 33 -9.70 20.42 -9.12
N GLU A 34 -8.39 20.21 -8.97
CA GLU A 34 -7.81 18.87 -8.94
C GLU A 34 -8.37 18.11 -7.72
N PRO A 35 -8.98 16.93 -7.92
CA PRO A 35 -9.54 16.16 -6.83
C PRO A 35 -8.43 15.80 -5.86
N VAL A 36 -8.68 15.99 -4.56
CA VAL A 36 -7.78 15.46 -3.53
C VAL A 36 -7.69 13.97 -3.80
N ALA A 37 -6.50 13.49 -4.16
CA ALA A 37 -6.21 12.08 -4.15
C ALA A 37 -6.54 11.61 -2.75
N ARG A 38 -7.71 10.99 -2.58
CA ARG A 38 -8.01 10.21 -1.39
C ARG A 38 -6.95 9.14 -1.44
N THR A 39 -5.89 9.30 -0.66
CA THR A 39 -5.13 8.16 -0.20
C THR A 39 -6.20 7.29 0.43
N GLY A 40 -6.64 6.27 -0.32
CA GLY A 40 -7.70 5.38 0.12
C GLY A 40 -7.29 4.96 1.51
N LYS A 41 -8.11 5.29 2.52
CA LYS A 41 -7.85 4.83 3.87
C LYS A 41 -7.70 3.34 3.73
N LEU A 42 -6.47 2.83 3.89
CA LEU A 42 -6.27 1.41 4.00
C LEU A 42 -7.26 0.93 5.07
N PRO A 43 -7.88 -0.26 4.89
CA PRO A 43 -8.70 -0.82 5.94
C PRO A 43 -7.93 -0.70 7.26
N THR A 44 -8.57 -0.18 8.30
CA THR A 44 -7.94 -0.03 9.60
C THR A 44 -7.70 -1.44 10.15
N LEU A 45 -6.56 -2.04 9.77
CA LEU A 45 -6.13 -3.32 10.24
C LEU A 45 -5.64 -3.15 11.69
N SER A 46 -5.99 -4.10 12.55
CA SER A 46 -5.48 -4.08 13.91
C SER A 46 -3.94 -4.13 13.90
N PRO A 47 -3.24 -3.43 14.82
CA PRO A 47 -1.78 -3.47 14.87
C PRO A 47 -1.18 -4.90 14.94
N PRO A 48 -1.79 -5.88 15.62
CA PRO A 48 -1.35 -7.28 15.54
C PRO A 48 -1.37 -7.87 14.12
N LEU A 49 -2.43 -7.62 13.35
CA LEU A 49 -2.54 -8.13 11.98
C LEU A 49 -1.46 -7.54 11.06
N LEU A 50 -1.16 -6.25 11.22
CA LEU A 50 -0.07 -5.60 10.47
C LEU A 50 1.29 -6.21 10.79
N ARG A 51 1.56 -6.50 12.06
CA ARG A 51 2.81 -7.18 12.46
C ARG A 51 2.92 -8.58 11.88
N TYR A 52 1.81 -9.31 11.86
CA TYR A 52 1.77 -10.65 11.27
C TYR A 52 2.01 -10.61 9.76
N LEU A 53 1.38 -9.67 9.06
CA LEU A 53 1.60 -9.47 7.62
C LEU A 53 3.05 -9.07 7.32
N ALA A 54 3.64 -8.19 8.13
CA ALA A 54 5.05 -7.83 8.02
C ALA A 54 5.98 -9.02 8.26
N ALA A 55 5.67 -9.88 9.24
CA ALA A 55 6.45 -11.10 9.49
C ALA A 55 6.40 -12.07 8.29
N ILE A 56 5.23 -12.28 7.68
CA ILE A 56 5.09 -13.06 6.45
C ILE A 56 5.92 -12.45 5.32
N GLY A 57 5.82 -11.14 5.10
CA GLY A 57 6.58 -10.43 4.08
C GLY A 57 8.09 -10.55 4.28
N ASN A 58 8.56 -10.47 5.53
CA ASN A 58 9.96 -10.64 5.88
C ASN A 58 10.46 -12.06 5.58
N ASN A 59 9.66 -13.10 5.85
CA ASN A 59 10.00 -14.48 5.52
C ASN A 59 10.10 -14.69 4.01
N LEU A 60 9.11 -14.22 3.25
CA LEU A 60 9.14 -14.30 1.78
C LEU A 60 10.36 -13.59 1.18
N ASN A 61 10.70 -12.41 1.70
CA ASN A 61 11.87 -11.67 1.24
C ASN A 61 13.19 -12.39 1.57
N GLN A 62 13.30 -13.04 2.73
CA GLN A 62 14.46 -13.87 3.07
C GLN A 62 14.60 -15.05 2.11
N THR A 63 13.50 -15.75 1.81
CA THR A 63 13.49 -16.83 0.83
C THR A 63 13.91 -16.34 -0.56
N ALA A 64 13.36 -15.21 -1.03
CA ALA A 64 13.72 -14.63 -2.31
C ALA A 64 15.22 -14.28 -2.38
N ARG A 65 15.77 -13.65 -1.33
CA ARG A 65 17.20 -13.35 -1.25
C ARG A 65 18.06 -14.61 -1.29
N LYS A 66 17.66 -15.67 -0.60
CA LYS A 66 18.38 -16.96 -0.58
C LYS A 66 18.33 -17.68 -1.92
N VAL A 67 17.17 -17.69 -2.59
CA VAL A 67 17.04 -18.24 -3.95
C VAL A 67 17.90 -17.47 -4.94
N ASN A 68 17.97 -16.14 -4.80
CA ASN A 68 18.73 -15.26 -5.69
C ASN A 68 20.23 -15.15 -5.35
N SER A 69 20.68 -15.64 -4.19
CA SER A 69 22.09 -15.50 -3.78
C SER A 69 23.06 -16.40 -4.56
N GLY A 70 22.55 -17.31 -5.38
CA GLY A 70 23.38 -18.27 -6.12
C GLY A 70 23.91 -19.44 -5.27
N GLN A 71 23.73 -19.40 -3.95
CA GLN A 71 24.29 -20.39 -3.01
C GLN A 71 23.56 -21.74 -3.01
N TRP A 72 22.33 -21.76 -3.50
CA TRP A 72 21.51 -22.97 -3.57
C TRP A 72 21.64 -23.66 -4.92
N SER A 73 21.64 -24.99 -4.90
CA SER A 73 21.61 -25.79 -6.12
C SER A 73 20.32 -25.53 -6.91
N SER A 74 20.32 -25.85 -8.21
CA SER A 74 19.13 -25.71 -9.04
C SER A 74 17.95 -26.54 -8.51
N ILE A 75 18.22 -27.71 -7.94
CA ILE A 75 17.17 -28.59 -7.38
C ILE A 75 16.57 -28.02 -6.08
N ASP A 76 17.38 -27.41 -5.21
CA ASP A 76 16.90 -26.74 -3.99
C ASP A 76 15.96 -25.57 -4.34
N ARG A 77 16.31 -24.79 -5.37
CA ARG A 77 15.47 -23.69 -5.84
C ARG A 77 14.13 -24.19 -6.38
N VAL A 78 14.14 -25.27 -7.16
CA VAL A 78 12.91 -25.88 -7.69
C VAL A 78 12.02 -26.39 -6.55
N HIS A 79 12.57 -27.05 -5.53
CA HIS A 79 11.79 -27.51 -4.38
C HIS A 79 11.14 -26.36 -3.62
N VAL A 80 11.87 -25.26 -3.40
CA VAL A 80 11.32 -24.09 -2.70
C VAL A 80 10.24 -23.40 -3.52
N VAL A 81 10.43 -23.24 -4.83
CA VAL A 81 9.40 -22.67 -5.71
C VAL A 81 8.15 -23.57 -5.72
N ALA A 82 8.32 -24.89 -5.81
CA ALA A 82 7.21 -25.84 -5.76
C ALA A 82 6.42 -25.75 -4.44
N ALA A 83 7.11 -25.66 -3.30
CA ALA A 83 6.48 -25.47 -2.00
C ALA A 83 5.71 -24.14 -1.92
N LEU A 84 6.28 -23.04 -2.44
CA LEU A 84 5.60 -21.74 -2.49
C LEU A 84 4.34 -21.78 -3.38
N MET A 85 4.39 -22.48 -4.52
CA MET A 85 3.24 -22.68 -5.40
C MET A 85 2.14 -23.52 -4.72
N ALA A 86 2.50 -24.52 -3.94
CA ALA A 86 1.55 -25.32 -3.17
C ALA A 86 0.84 -24.45 -2.11
N ILE A 87 1.60 -23.67 -1.34
CA ILE A 87 1.06 -22.72 -0.35
C ILE A 87 0.13 -21.70 -1.04
N GLU A 88 0.51 -21.18 -2.21
CA GLU A 88 -0.33 -20.26 -2.96
C GLU A 88 -1.65 -20.92 -3.40
N GLY A 89 -1.60 -22.18 -3.83
CA GLY A 89 -2.77 -22.98 -4.19
C GLY A 89 -3.73 -23.17 -3.01
N GLU A 90 -3.23 -23.58 -1.86
CA GLU A 90 -4.01 -23.73 -0.62
C GLU A 90 -4.62 -22.40 -0.16
N LEU A 91 -3.86 -21.30 -0.21
CA LEU A 91 -4.36 -19.97 0.14
C LEU A 91 -5.46 -19.50 -0.82
N ARG A 92 -5.36 -19.81 -2.12
CA ARG A 92 -6.43 -19.51 -3.09
C ARG A 92 -7.70 -20.28 -2.77
N GLN A 93 -7.59 -21.56 -2.43
CA GLN A 93 -8.74 -22.39 -2.02
C GLN A 93 -9.37 -21.87 -0.72
N LEU A 94 -8.56 -21.57 0.30
CA LEU A 94 -9.04 -21.01 1.57
C LEU A 94 -9.78 -19.68 1.34
N ARG A 95 -9.23 -18.78 0.52
CA ARG A 95 -9.88 -17.51 0.18
C ARG A 95 -11.23 -17.71 -0.51
N GLN A 96 -11.33 -18.71 -1.39
CA GLN A 96 -12.58 -19.04 -2.06
C GLN A 96 -13.61 -19.57 -1.06
N ALA A 97 -13.23 -20.51 -0.19
CA ALA A 97 -14.10 -21.05 0.85
C ALA A 97 -14.61 -19.96 1.81
N VAL A 98 -13.75 -19.04 2.24
CA VAL A 98 -14.14 -17.91 3.11
C VAL A 98 -15.13 -16.98 2.41
N ARG A 99 -14.97 -16.72 1.10
CA ARG A 99 -15.92 -15.91 0.33
C ARG A 99 -17.27 -16.59 0.21
N GLU A 100 -17.30 -17.89 -0.06
CA GLU A 100 -18.54 -18.67 -0.17
C GLU A 100 -19.28 -18.76 1.18
N GLN A 101 -18.55 -18.83 2.29
CA GLN A 101 -19.13 -18.78 3.64
C GLN A 101 -19.70 -17.40 3.98
N GLY A 102 -18.98 -16.31 3.67
CA GLY A 102 -19.48 -14.95 3.92
C GLY A 102 -20.75 -14.63 3.14
N VAL A 103 -20.89 -15.13 1.91
CA VAL A 103 -22.12 -14.97 1.11
C VAL A 103 -23.31 -15.72 1.71
N ARG A 104 -23.08 -16.84 2.40
CA ARG A 104 -24.13 -17.63 3.07
C ARG A 104 -24.62 -17.01 4.38
N ASP A 105 -23.75 -16.34 5.13
CA ASP A 105 -24.10 -15.72 6.42
C ASP A 105 -24.88 -14.39 6.24
N ASP A 106 -24.74 -13.75 5.08
CA ASP A 106 -25.45 -12.51 4.71
C ASP A 106 -26.82 -12.75 4.00
N SER A 107 -27.28 -14.02 3.89
CA SER A 107 -28.52 -14.43 3.19
C SER A 107 -29.65 -14.85 4.13
#